data_AF-A0A392PQL5-F1
#
_entry.id   AF-A0A392PQL5-F1
#
_cell.length_a   1.000
_cell.length_b   1.000
_cell.length_c   1.000
_cell.angle_alpha   90.00
_cell.angle_beta   90.00
_cell.angle_gamma   90.00
#
_symmetry.space_group_name_H-M   'P 1'
#
loop_
_entity.id
_entity.type
_entity.pdbx_description
1 polymer ?
#
loop_
_entity_poly.entity_id
_entity_poly.type
_entity_poly.pdbx_seq_one_letter_code
_entity_poly.pdbx_strand_id
1 'polypeptide(L)'
;MTSKFVANSKLQKSVADLEKLYHERTGANFVMPSTRHGQEKVLKGQLFVDQYCEKEQFSFIDYISSGFELNFMVAVDFTASNGSPQQPDSLHYIDVCGRLNSYQK
;
A
#
# COMPACT_ATOMS: atom_id res chain seq x y z
N MET A 1 -2.20 -32.74 5.06
CA MET A 1 -3.64 -32.39 4.99
C MET A 1 -3.75 -30.91 4.65
N THR A 2 -4.02 -30.58 3.39
CA THR A 2 -4.13 -29.19 2.92
C THR A 2 -5.59 -28.79 2.93
N SER A 3 -6.03 -28.04 3.94
CA SER A 3 -7.36 -27.42 3.93
C SER A 3 -7.36 -26.30 2.90
N LYS A 4 -7.88 -26.60 1.70
CA LYS A 4 -8.28 -25.56 0.74
C LYS A 4 -9.49 -24.83 1.31
N PHE A 5 -9.29 -23.59 1.76
CA PHE A 5 -10.41 -22.69 2.05
C PHE A 5 -10.93 -22.15 0.72
N VAL A 6 -12.04 -22.70 0.23
CA VAL A 6 -12.75 -22.14 -0.93
C VAL A 6 -13.75 -21.11 -0.40
N ALA A 7 -13.41 -19.82 -0.49
CA ALA A 7 -14.29 -18.73 -0.10
C ALA A 7 -15.38 -18.50 -1.17
N ASN A 8 -16.48 -19.25 -1.10
CA ASN A 8 -17.61 -19.14 -2.03
C ASN A 8 -18.65 -18.08 -1.61
N SER A 9 -18.33 -17.20 -0.66
CA SER A 9 -19.25 -16.17 -0.15
C SER A 9 -18.55 -14.82 0.00
N LYS A 10 -19.24 -13.75 -0.35
CA LYS A 10 -18.76 -12.36 -0.30
C LYS A 10 -19.71 -11.49 0.53
N LEU A 11 -19.16 -10.50 1.22
CA LEU A 11 -19.87 -9.36 1.78
C LEU A 11 -19.16 -8.10 1.29
N GLN A 12 -19.91 -7.16 0.72
CA GLN A 12 -19.38 -5.86 0.30
C GLN A 12 -20.15 -4.76 1.01
N LYS A 13 -19.46 -4.00 1.86
CA LYS A 13 -19.99 -2.91 2.68
C LYS A 13 -18.96 -1.79 2.76
N SER A 14 -19.42 -0.55 2.82
CA SER A 14 -18.54 0.59 3.07
C SER A 14 -18.08 0.60 4.54
N VAL A 15 -17.04 1.38 4.87
CA VAL A 15 -16.63 1.57 6.27
C VAL A 15 -17.76 2.21 7.09
N ALA A 16 -18.49 3.15 6.50
CA ALA A 16 -19.67 3.77 7.13
C ALA A 16 -20.79 2.75 7.42
N ASP A 17 -20.99 1.77 6.53
CA ASP A 17 -21.94 0.68 6.81
C ASP A 17 -21.45 -0.21 7.96
N LEU A 18 -20.14 -0.48 8.05
CA LEU A 18 -19.57 -1.28 9.15
C LEU A 18 -19.68 -0.53 10.49
N GLU A 19 -19.46 0.78 10.49
CA GLU A 19 -19.71 1.65 11.63
C GLU A 19 -21.17 1.58 12.08
N LYS A 20 -22.12 1.63 11.14
CA LYS A 20 -23.54 1.49 11.42
C LYS A 20 -23.88 0.13 12.05
N LEU A 21 -23.34 -0.98 11.52
CA LEU A 21 -23.54 -2.32 12.10
C LEU A 21 -23.07 -2.40 13.56
N TYR A 22 -21.95 -1.75 13.89
CA TYR A 22 -21.46 -1.66 15.26
C TYR A 22 -22.41 -0.87 16.16
N HIS A 23 -22.83 0.34 15.75
CA HIS A 23 -23.71 1.22 16.53
C HIS A 23 -25.11 0.61 16.74
N GLU A 24 -25.66 -0.02 15.70
CA GLU A 24 -26.99 -0.62 15.75
C GLU A 24 -26.99 -2.04 16.33
N ARG A 25 -25.81 -2.62 16.62
CA ARG A 25 -25.64 -4.02 17.07
C ARG A 25 -26.32 -5.03 16.14
N THR A 26 -26.26 -4.76 14.83
CA THR A 26 -26.86 -5.61 13.80
C THR A 26 -25.79 -6.38 13.03
N GLY A 27 -26.20 -7.52 12.45
CA GLY A 27 -25.33 -8.37 11.63
C GLY A 27 -25.62 -8.19 10.14
N ALA A 28 -24.62 -8.38 9.29
CA ALA A 28 -24.75 -8.39 7.83
C ALA A 28 -24.62 -9.81 7.27
N ASN A 29 -25.56 -10.20 6.40
CA ASN A 29 -25.56 -11.53 5.80
C ASN A 29 -24.52 -11.63 4.66
N PHE A 30 -23.86 -12.78 4.54
CA PHE A 30 -23.04 -13.09 3.37
C PHE A 30 -23.89 -13.39 2.14
N VAL A 31 -23.31 -13.19 0.97
CA VAL A 31 -23.95 -13.44 -0.31
C VAL A 31 -23.10 -14.40 -1.15
N MET A 32 -23.74 -15.32 -1.86
CA MET A 32 -23.09 -16.23 -2.81
C MET A 32 -23.56 -15.89 -4.23
N PRO A 33 -22.63 -15.68 -5.19
CA PRO A 33 -23.01 -15.49 -6.60
C PRO A 33 -23.59 -16.80 -7.14
N SER A 34 -24.81 -16.77 -7.66
CA SER A 34 -25.40 -17.96 -8.30
C SER A 34 -24.97 -18.06 -9.76
N THR A 35 -24.76 -19.30 -10.23
CA THR A 35 -24.38 -19.59 -11.62
C THR A 35 -25.54 -19.50 -12.62
N ARG A 36 -26.77 -19.23 -12.14
CA ARG A 36 -27.96 -19.09 -12.99
C ARG A 36 -28.65 -17.75 -12.67
N HIS A 37 -28.76 -16.88 -13.67
CA HIS A 37 -29.62 -15.69 -13.67
C HIS A 37 -29.22 -14.51 -12.76
N GLY A 38 -27.93 -14.25 -12.52
CA GLY A 38 -27.49 -12.98 -11.89
C GLY A 38 -28.08 -12.69 -10.51
N GLN A 39 -28.72 -13.67 -9.88
CA GLN A 39 -29.35 -13.54 -8.58
C GLN A 39 -28.34 -13.92 -7.50
N GLU A 40 -28.12 -13.00 -6.57
CA GLU A 40 -27.28 -13.18 -5.41
C GLU A 40 -28.05 -13.93 -4.32
N LYS A 41 -27.54 -15.08 -3.87
CA LYS A 41 -28.18 -15.86 -2.80
C LYS A 41 -27.67 -15.38 -1.45
N VAL A 42 -28.57 -14.83 -0.62
CA VAL A 42 -28.28 -14.47 0.77
C VAL A 42 -28.12 -15.75 1.61
N LEU A 43 -27.00 -15.83 2.33
CA LEU A 43 -26.68 -16.92 3.24
C LEU A 43 -27.16 -16.60 4.66
N LYS A 44 -27.37 -17.63 5.48
CA LYS A 44 -27.78 -17.47 6.90
C LYS A 44 -26.65 -17.00 7.82
N GLY A 45 -25.40 -17.11 7.39
CA GLY A 45 -24.25 -16.64 8.16
C GLY A 45 -24.19 -15.12 8.20
N GLN A 46 -23.93 -14.56 9.37
CA GLN A 46 -23.88 -13.12 9.62
C GLN A 46 -22.50 -12.69 10.11
N LEU A 47 -22.05 -11.53 9.63
CA LEU A 47 -20.91 -10.80 10.16
C LEU A 47 -21.42 -9.75 11.15
N PHE A 48 -20.83 -9.71 12.34
CA PHE A 48 -21.03 -8.65 13.31
C PHE A 48 -19.74 -7.85 13.47
N VAL A 49 -19.88 -6.55 13.72
CA VAL A 49 -18.76 -5.68 14.10
C VAL A 49 -18.78 -5.57 15.61
N ASP A 50 -17.85 -6.27 16.27
CA ASP A 50 -17.78 -6.32 17.73
C ASP A 50 -17.27 -5.00 18.32
N GLN A 51 -16.29 -4.39 17.63
CA GLN A 51 -15.69 -3.11 17.98
C GLN A 51 -15.47 -2.27 16.72
N TYR A 52 -15.81 -0.98 16.81
CA TYR A 52 -15.43 0.05 15.85
C TYR A 52 -14.76 1.20 16.61
N CYS A 53 -13.61 1.65 16.12
CA CYS A 53 -12.85 2.73 16.75
C CYS A 53 -12.12 3.52 15.66
N GLU A 54 -12.57 4.76 15.43
CA GLU A 54 -11.85 5.73 14.63
C GLU A 54 -10.77 6.39 15.48
N LYS A 55 -9.56 6.52 14.92
CA LYS A 55 -8.42 7.14 15.60
C LYS A 55 -7.74 8.10 14.64
N GLU A 56 -7.56 9.33 15.09
CA GLU A 56 -6.66 10.25 14.42
C GLU A 56 -5.23 9.74 14.55
N GLN A 57 -4.50 9.79 13.44
CA GLN A 57 -3.07 9.48 13.38
C GLN A 57 -2.35 10.68 12.82
N PHE A 58 -1.25 11.07 13.44
CA PHE A 58 -0.40 12.12 12.90
C PHE A 58 0.11 11.70 11.52
N SER A 59 -0.28 12.49 10.52
CA SER A 59 0.15 12.33 9.15
C SER A 59 1.59 12.80 8.98
N PHE A 60 2.22 12.39 7.89
CA PHE A 60 3.54 12.92 7.50
C PHE A 60 3.54 14.46 7.45
N ILE A 61 2.44 15.08 6.98
CA ILE A 61 2.32 16.54 6.89
C ILE A 61 2.26 17.21 8.26
N ASP A 62 1.68 16.55 9.27
CA ASP A 62 1.67 17.09 10.65
C ASP A 62 3.08 17.19 11.22
N TYR A 63 3.95 16.22 10.92
CA TYR A 63 5.37 16.27 11.32
C TYR A 63 6.09 17.43 10.62
N ILE A 64 5.96 17.58 9.30
CA ILE A 64 6.58 18.69 8.55
C ILE A 64 6.06 20.05 9.05
N SER A 65 4.74 20.17 9.26
CA SER A 65 4.12 21.40 9.73
C SER A 65 4.51 21.75 11.18
N SER A 66 4.89 20.75 11.97
CA SER A 66 5.41 20.93 13.34
C SER A 66 6.91 21.25 13.39
N GLY A 67 7.56 21.45 12.24
CA GLY A 67 8.97 21.85 12.14
C GLY A 67 9.96 20.69 12.06
N PHE A 68 9.51 19.47 11.75
CA PHE A 68 10.44 18.38 11.44
C PHE A 68 11.08 18.60 10.07
N GLU A 69 12.38 18.35 10.00
CA GLU A 69 13.17 18.50 8.77
C GLU A 69 13.60 17.13 8.24
N LEU A 70 13.65 17.02 6.90
CA LEU A 70 14.25 15.88 6.21
C LEU A 70 15.63 16.27 5.70
N ASN A 71 16.66 15.62 6.23
CA ASN A 71 18.04 15.85 5.80
C ASN A 71 18.41 14.86 4.69
N PHE A 72 18.80 15.40 3.54
CA PHE A 72 19.32 14.59 2.44
C PHE A 72 20.82 14.37 2.62
N MET A 73 21.25 13.11 2.65
CA MET A 73 22.65 12.72 2.75
C MET A 73 23.00 11.81 1.57
N VAL A 74 24.12 12.08 0.91
CA VAL A 74 24.62 11.28 -0.20
C VAL A 74 26.08 10.91 0.05
N ALA A 75 26.43 9.66 -0.28
CA ALA A 75 27.80 9.18 -0.28
C ALA A 75 28.08 8.54 -1.65
N VAL A 76 29.18 8.95 -2.28
CA VAL A 76 29.57 8.49 -3.61
C VAL A 76 30.77 7.57 -3.49
N ASP A 77 30.71 6.44 -4.17
CA ASP A 77 31.78 5.45 -4.20
C ASP A 77 32.88 5.88 -5.20
N PHE A 78 34.07 6.21 -4.68
CA PHE A 78 35.25 6.56 -5.47
C PHE A 78 36.30 5.42 -5.53
N THR A 79 35.88 4.16 -5.36
CA THR A 79 36.76 3.00 -5.53
C THR A 79 37.14 2.78 -7.00
N ALA A 80 38.31 2.16 -7.22
CA ALA A 80 38.89 1.96 -8.55
C ALA A 80 38.05 1.08 -9.50
N SER A 81 37.14 0.26 -8.98
CA SER A 81 36.22 -0.57 -9.78
C SER A 81 35.28 0.24 -10.67
N ASN A 82 35.08 1.53 -10.40
CA ASN A 82 34.27 2.44 -11.22
C ASN A 82 34.96 2.89 -12.52
N GLY A 83 36.21 2.48 -12.74
CA GLY A 83 37.01 2.90 -13.88
C GLY A 83 37.61 4.29 -13.71
N SER A 84 38.51 4.65 -14.63
CA SER A 84 39.14 5.97 -14.68
C SER A 84 38.13 7.01 -15.18
N PRO A 85 37.89 8.13 -14.48
CA PRO A 85 36.92 9.15 -14.90
C PRO A 85 37.20 9.79 -16.28
N GLN A 86 38.41 9.60 -16.82
CA GLN A 86 38.81 10.04 -18.16
C GLN A 86 38.29 9.12 -19.26
N GLN A 87 37.84 7.91 -18.92
CA GLN A 87 37.37 6.93 -19.89
C GLN A 87 35.84 6.99 -20.05
N PRO A 88 35.32 6.99 -21.29
CA PRO A 88 33.88 7.06 -21.54
C PRO A 88 33.03 5.91 -20.96
N ASP A 89 33.66 4.80 -20.58
CA ASP A 89 33.01 3.63 -19.97
C ASP A 89 32.98 3.69 -18.43
N SER A 90 33.64 4.68 -17.81
CA SER A 90 33.63 4.86 -16.35
C SER A 90 32.26 5.33 -15.85
N LEU A 91 31.88 4.85 -14.67
CA LEU A 91 30.69 5.32 -13.96
C LEU A 91 30.81 6.78 -13.50
N HIS A 92 32.04 7.30 -13.41
CA HIS A 92 32.37 8.68 -13.08
C HIS A 92 32.66 9.55 -14.30
N TYR A 93 32.52 9.02 -15.53
CA TYR A 93 32.79 9.80 -16.74
C TYR A 93 31.91 11.05 -16.80
N ILE A 94 32.51 12.19 -17.12
CA ILE A 94 31.80 13.46 -17.32
C ILE A 94 31.69 13.69 -18.82
N ASP A 95 30.47 13.51 -19.35
CA ASP A 95 30.22 13.70 -20.78
C ASP A 95 30.26 15.19 -21.16
N VAL A 96 31.10 15.54 -22.13
CA VAL A 96 31.20 16.89 -22.71
C VAL A 96 29.91 17.37 -23.36
N CYS A 97 29.04 16.44 -23.80
CA CYS A 97 27.71 16.75 -24.32
C CYS A 97 26.67 16.96 -23.20
N GLY A 98 27.06 16.85 -21.93
CA GLY A 98 26.21 17.10 -20.77
C GLY A 98 25.29 15.94 -20.37
N ARG A 99 25.51 14.72 -20.88
CA ARG A 99 24.75 13.55 -20.41
C ARG A 99 25.20 13.18 -18.99
N LEU A 100 24.23 13.00 -18.10
CA LEU A 100 24.47 12.62 -16.72
C LEU A 100 24.93 11.16 -16.62
N ASN A 101 25.99 10.93 -15.86
CA ASN A 101 26.44 9.58 -15.54
C ASN A 101 25.54 8.92 -14.48
N SER A 102 25.86 7.67 -14.13
CA SER A 102 25.03 6.87 -13.21
C SER A 102 24.89 7.46 -11.81
N TYR A 103 25.86 8.25 -11.34
CA TYR A 103 25.82 8.91 -10.03
C TYR A 103 25.15 10.29 -10.06
N GLN A 104 24.91 10.86 -11.24
CA GLN A 104 24.34 12.20 -11.40
C GLN A 104 22.84 12.21 -11.76
N LYS A 105 22.27 11.05 -12.12
CA LYS A 105 20.85 10.88 -12.48
C LYS A 105 19.91 10.97 -11.28
#